data_AF-A0A0R1DXR3-F1
#
_entry.id   AF-A0A0R1DXR3-F1
#
_cell.length_a   1.000
_cell.length_b   1.000
_cell.length_c   1.000
_cell.angle_alpha   90.00
_cell.angle_beta   90.00
_cell.angle_gamma   90.00
#
_symmetry.space_group_name_H-M   'P 1'
#
loop_
_entity.id
_entity.type
_entity.pdbx_description
1 polymer ?
#
loop_
_entity_poly.entity_id
_entity_poly.type
_entity_poly.pdbx_seq_one_letter_code
_entity_poly.pdbx_strand_id
1 'polypeptide(L)'
;MLSLITLIVTLCALFFGCCIPQAVKRWPYPNDCHRYYERRLFDCPPEFNWNPQLQQCDLQTPTGCIPINSNSSPPAIIDPENPDLSKLCENKLNQLIPYPGNCSQYIQCDYLPFVMPCPQYLFWNSQLLTCDKICI
;
A
#
# COMPACT_ATOMS: atom_id res chain seq x y z
N MET A 1 -42.23 -29.78 4.37
CA MET A 1 -42.07 -28.30 4.28
C MET A 1 -40.80 -27.82 4.98
N LEU A 2 -40.54 -28.17 6.25
CA LEU A 2 -39.30 -27.79 6.96
C LEU A 2 -38.01 -28.38 6.34
N SER A 3 -38.08 -29.60 5.81
CA SER A 3 -36.94 -30.33 5.21
C SER A 3 -36.46 -29.77 3.86
N LEU A 4 -37.30 -29.00 3.15
CA LEU A 4 -36.94 -28.41 1.86
C LEU A 4 -36.14 -27.11 2.07
N ILE A 5 -36.50 -26.36 3.12
CA ILE A 5 -35.86 -25.10 3.51
C ILE A 5 -34.43 -25.36 3.99
N THR A 6 -34.21 -26.41 4.78
CA THR A 6 -32.86 -26.80 5.24
C THR A 6 -31.95 -27.23 4.10
N LEU A 7 -32.49 -27.90 3.07
CA LEU A 7 -31.74 -28.33 1.89
C LEU A 7 -31.34 -27.14 0.99
N ILE A 8 -32.19 -26.13 0.87
CA ILE A 8 -31.90 -24.91 0.09
C ILE A 8 -30.83 -24.06 0.80
N VAL A 9 -30.87 -23.97 2.12
CA VAL A 9 -29.87 -23.23 2.91
C VAL A 9 -28.51 -23.92 2.87
N THR A 10 -28.45 -25.25 2.89
CA THR A 10 -27.19 -25.99 2.76
C THR A 10 -26.63 -25.97 1.33
N LEU A 11 -27.46 -25.99 0.30
CA LEU A 11 -27.00 -25.77 -1.08
C LEU A 11 -26.50 -24.33 -1.32
N CYS A 12 -27.12 -23.32 -0.68
CA CYS A 12 -26.66 -21.94 -0.80
C CYS A 12 -25.24 -21.76 -0.23
N ALA A 13 -24.93 -22.44 0.88
CA ALA A 13 -23.60 -22.44 1.48
C ALA A 13 -22.53 -23.21 0.66
N LEU A 14 -22.95 -24.15 -0.20
CA LEU A 14 -22.05 -24.92 -1.07
C LEU A 14 -21.83 -24.29 -2.45
N PHE A 15 -22.79 -23.51 -2.97
CA PHE A 15 -22.73 -22.89 -4.30
C PHE A 15 -22.34 -21.40 -4.28
N PHE A 16 -22.68 -20.66 -3.23
CA PHE A 16 -22.15 -19.33 -2.98
C PHE A 16 -21.06 -19.46 -1.93
N GLY A 17 -19.91 -19.92 -2.40
CA GLY A 17 -18.68 -20.03 -1.60
C GLY A 17 -18.49 -18.78 -0.74
N CYS A 18 -17.97 -19.01 0.47
CA CYS A 18 -17.59 -17.98 1.44
C CYS A 18 -17.37 -16.62 0.78
N CYS A 19 -18.27 -15.67 1.02
CA CYS A 19 -17.98 -14.27 0.80
C CYS A 19 -16.89 -13.90 1.81
N ILE A 20 -15.62 -14.18 1.46
CA ILE A 20 -14.49 -13.76 2.26
C ILE A 20 -14.55 -12.23 2.23
N PRO A 21 -14.66 -11.56 3.39
CA PRO A 21 -14.68 -10.11 3.43
C PRO A 21 -13.34 -9.61 2.89
N GLN A 22 -13.34 -9.14 1.64
CA GLN A 22 -12.16 -8.47 1.08
C GLN A 22 -11.92 -7.24 1.95
N ALA A 23 -10.77 -7.18 2.61
CA ALA A 23 -10.38 -5.99 3.34
C ALA A 23 -10.10 -4.90 2.30
N VAL A 24 -11.10 -4.04 2.06
CA VAL A 24 -11.01 -2.92 1.13
C VAL A 24 -10.70 -1.65 1.93
N LYS A 25 -9.60 -0.98 1.60
CA LYS A 25 -9.22 0.31 2.19
C LYS A 25 -9.22 1.39 1.11
N ARG A 26 -9.84 2.54 1.38
CA ARG A 26 -10.03 3.64 0.41
C ARG A 26 -9.53 4.96 0.96
N TRP A 27 -8.99 5.81 0.08
CA TRP A 27 -8.48 7.15 0.43
C TRP A 27 -8.71 8.15 -0.70
N PRO A 28 -8.88 9.44 -0.41
CA PRO A 28 -9.13 10.47 -1.42
C PRO A 28 -7.90 10.66 -2.34
N TYR A 29 -8.16 11.01 -3.60
CA TYR A 29 -7.11 11.46 -4.52
C TYR A 29 -6.84 12.97 -4.32
N PRO A 30 -5.58 13.42 -4.26
CA PRO A 30 -5.25 14.83 -4.06
C PRO A 30 -5.80 15.73 -5.18
N ASN A 31 -6.46 16.82 -4.81
CA ASN A 31 -6.94 17.88 -5.72
C ASN A 31 -7.94 17.46 -6.80
N ASP A 32 -8.45 16.22 -6.79
CA ASP A 32 -9.53 15.78 -7.68
C ASP A 32 -10.63 15.07 -6.86
N CYS A 33 -11.75 15.77 -6.63
CA CYS A 33 -12.89 15.26 -5.88
C CYS A 33 -13.61 14.07 -6.55
N HIS A 34 -13.28 13.75 -7.80
CA HIS A 34 -13.90 12.66 -8.56
C HIS A 34 -13.03 11.40 -8.58
N ARG A 35 -11.89 11.38 -7.87
CA ARG A 35 -10.96 10.24 -7.83
C ARG A 35 -10.64 9.79 -6.40
N TYR A 36 -10.32 8.51 -6.25
CA TYR A 36 -9.88 7.90 -4.99
C TYR A 36 -8.98 6.68 -5.26
N TYR A 37 -8.16 6.32 -4.28
CA TYR A 37 -7.38 5.08 -4.27
C TYR A 37 -8.16 3.98 -3.56
N GLU A 38 -8.06 2.74 -4.05
CA GLU A 38 -8.62 1.55 -3.41
C GLU A 38 -7.56 0.45 -3.33
N ARG A 39 -7.29 -0.04 -2.11
CA ARG A 39 -6.46 -1.22 -1.85
C ARG A 39 -7.37 -2.38 -1.49
N ARG A 40 -7.11 -3.54 -2.11
CA ARG A 40 -7.77 -4.81 -1.79
C ARG A 40 -6.74 -5.82 -1.31
N LEU A 41 -7.05 -6.51 -0.21
CA LEU A 41 -6.30 -7.68 0.23
C LEU A 41 -6.89 -8.93 -0.42
N PHE A 42 -6.03 -9.74 -1.02
CA PHE A 42 -6.40 -11.04 -1.59
C PHE A 42 -5.60 -12.14 -0.91
N ASP A 43 -6.27 -13.26 -0.66
CA ASP A 43 -5.64 -14.48 -0.17
C ASP A 43 -5.16 -15.31 -1.36
N CYS A 44 -3.98 -15.91 -1.24
CA CYS A 44 -3.55 -16.93 -2.20
C CYS A 44 -4.38 -18.21 -2.01
N PRO A 45 -4.63 -18.97 -3.09
CA PRO A 45 -5.20 -20.31 -2.97
C PRO A 45 -4.35 -21.18 -2.01
N PRO A 46 -4.95 -22.21 -1.37
CA PRO A 46 -4.20 -23.14 -0.53
C PRO A 46 -2.97 -23.72 -1.25
N GLU A 47 -1.85 -23.84 -0.55
CA GLU A 47 -0.54 -24.31 -1.06
C GLU A 47 0.22 -23.32 -1.98
N PHE A 48 -0.34 -22.14 -2.31
CA PHE A 48 0.36 -21.10 -3.08
C PHE A 48 0.80 -19.95 -2.17
N ASN A 49 1.95 -19.35 -2.49
CA ASN A 49 2.52 -18.21 -1.76
C ASN A 49 2.60 -16.97 -2.66
N TRP A 50 2.45 -15.79 -2.08
CA TRP A 50 2.65 -14.54 -2.83
C TRP A 50 4.11 -14.43 -3.29
N ASN A 51 4.32 -14.30 -4.59
CA ASN A 51 5.64 -14.05 -5.19
C ASN A 51 5.72 -12.59 -5.65
N PRO A 52 6.50 -11.73 -4.96
CA PRO A 52 6.59 -10.31 -5.31
C PRO A 52 7.35 -10.05 -6.63
N GLN A 53 8.19 -10.98 -7.09
CA GLN A 53 8.90 -10.83 -8.37
C GLN A 53 7.97 -11.08 -9.56
N LEU A 54 7.09 -12.07 -9.43
CA LEU A 54 6.12 -12.42 -10.47
C LEU A 54 4.78 -11.69 -10.33
N GLN A 55 4.56 -10.97 -9.22
CA GLN A 55 3.30 -10.29 -8.89
C GLN A 55 2.08 -11.22 -8.95
N GLN A 56 2.26 -12.47 -8.53
CA GLN A 56 1.22 -13.50 -8.51
C GLN A 56 1.46 -14.53 -7.41
N CYS A 57 0.42 -15.28 -7.06
CA CYS A 57 0.58 -16.46 -6.21
C CYS A 57 1.26 -17.58 -7.02
N ASP A 58 2.32 -18.15 -6.48
CA ASP A 58 3.12 -19.20 -7.12
C ASP A 58 3.52 -20.26 -6.07
N LEU A 59 3.97 -21.43 -6.54
CA LEU A 59 4.43 -22.55 -5.71
C LEU A 59 5.81 -22.30 -5.08
N GLN A 60 6.56 -21.31 -5.57
CA GLN A 60 7.91 -21.04 -5.10
C GLN A 60 7.93 -20.65 -3.62
N THR A 61 8.95 -21.16 -2.92
CA THR A 61 9.21 -20.91 -1.49
C THR A 61 9.23 -19.41 -1.20
N PRO A 62 8.89 -19.00 0.03
CA PRO A 62 8.59 -17.61 0.41
C PRO A 62 9.83 -16.70 0.35
N THR A 63 10.36 -16.45 -0.83
CA THR A 63 11.41 -15.45 -1.07
C THR A 63 10.73 -14.09 -1.01
N GLY A 64 10.73 -13.50 0.19
CA GLY A 64 10.11 -12.21 0.48
C GLY A 64 8.84 -12.23 1.33
N CYS A 65 8.35 -13.42 1.73
CA CYS A 65 7.28 -13.54 2.72
C CYS A 65 7.88 -14.03 4.03
N ILE A 66 7.89 -13.18 5.07
CA ILE A 66 8.38 -13.57 6.39
C ILE A 66 7.17 -14.12 7.17
N PRO A 67 7.08 -15.43 7.45
CA PRO A 67 6.00 -15.96 8.27
C PRO A 67 6.08 -15.36 9.68
N ILE A 68 4.97 -14.79 10.14
CA ILE A 68 4.83 -14.16 11.46
C ILE A 68 4.79 -15.28 12.51
N ASN A 69 5.96 -15.83 12.85
CA ASN A 69 6.13 -16.68 14.03
C ASN A 69 7.12 -16.05 15.02
N SER A 70 6.96 -14.74 15.21
CA SER A 70 7.66 -13.96 16.22
C SER A 70 6.69 -12.87 16.67
N ASN A 71 6.69 -12.55 17.96
CA ASN A 71 5.84 -11.55 18.61
C ASN A 71 6.02 -10.10 18.10
N SER A 72 6.34 -9.90 16.82
CA SER A 72 6.29 -8.65 16.13
C SER A 72 4.87 -8.44 15.61
N SER A 73 4.24 -7.35 16.05
CA SER A 73 3.19 -6.66 15.28
C SER A 73 3.49 -6.78 13.77
N PRO A 74 2.48 -6.99 12.91
CA PRO A 74 2.69 -7.03 11.46
C PRO A 74 3.64 -5.90 11.05
N PRO A 75 4.71 -6.17 10.29
CA PRO A 75 5.52 -5.09 9.72
C PRO A 75 4.54 -4.13 9.06
N ALA A 76 4.56 -2.86 9.46
CA ALA A 76 3.80 -1.85 8.77
C ALA A 76 4.14 -2.01 7.29
N ILE A 77 3.15 -2.44 6.49
CA ILE A 77 3.30 -2.54 5.04
C ILE A 77 3.67 -1.11 4.62
N ILE A 78 4.95 -0.92 4.30
CA ILE A 78 5.43 0.33 3.73
C ILE A 78 4.78 0.33 2.36
N ASP A 79 3.64 0.99 2.30
CA ASP A 79 2.97 1.33 1.07
C ASP A 79 3.93 2.24 0.28
N PRO A 80 4.56 1.75 -0.79
CA PRO A 80 5.50 2.56 -1.55
C PRO A 80 4.82 3.79 -2.19
N GLU A 81 3.49 3.82 -2.23
CA GLU A 81 2.69 4.91 -2.81
C GLU A 81 2.08 5.85 -1.77
N ASN A 82 2.16 5.51 -0.48
CA ASN A 82 1.73 6.39 0.62
C ASN A 82 2.60 6.16 1.87
N PRO A 83 3.85 6.66 1.86
CA PRO A 83 4.70 6.56 3.03
C PRO A 83 4.08 7.35 4.19
N ASP A 84 4.22 6.82 5.41
CA ASP A 84 3.86 7.57 6.62
C ASP A 84 4.78 8.79 6.76
N LEU A 85 4.29 9.94 6.28
CA LEU A 85 5.03 11.20 6.24
C LEU A 85 5.45 11.66 7.63
N SER A 86 4.63 11.39 8.65
CA SER A 86 4.95 11.74 10.04
C SER A 86 6.21 11.02 10.51
N LYS A 87 6.33 9.74 10.16
CA LYS A 87 7.51 8.93 10.45
C LYS A 87 8.73 9.36 9.64
N LEU A 88 8.55 9.73 8.36
CA LEU A 88 9.66 10.23 7.54
C LEU A 88 10.22 11.57 8.03
N CYS A 89 9.35 12.42 8.56
CA CYS A 89 9.71 13.74 9.09
C CYS A 89 10.12 13.73 10.56
N GLU A 90 10.23 12.56 11.19
CA GLU A 90 10.64 12.42 12.58
C GLU A 90 12.01 13.07 12.80
N ASN A 91 12.09 14.02 13.74
CA ASN A 91 13.30 14.83 14.03
C ASN A 91 13.82 15.69 12.87
N LYS A 92 12.99 15.99 11.87
CA LYS A 92 13.36 16.78 10.68
C LYS A 92 12.47 18.02 10.50
N LEU A 93 11.99 18.61 11.60
CA LEU A 93 11.12 19.78 11.56
C LEU A 93 11.79 20.94 10.81
N ASN A 94 11.02 21.60 9.94
CA ASN A 94 11.42 22.66 9.01
C ASN A 94 12.48 22.24 7.97
N GLN A 95 12.58 20.95 7.64
CA GLN A 95 13.49 20.45 6.60
C GLN A 95 12.75 20.02 5.34
N LEU A 96 13.45 20.08 4.21
CA LEU A 96 13.02 19.50 2.94
C LEU A 96 13.77 18.20 2.70
N ILE A 97 13.05 17.11 2.46
CA ILE A 97 13.64 15.77 2.31
C ILE A 97 13.16 15.12 0.99
N PRO A 98 13.93 14.19 0.40
CA PRO A 98 13.50 13.48 -0.80
C PRO A 98 12.25 12.62 -0.53
N TYR A 99 11.37 12.52 -1.53
CA TYR A 99 10.26 11.57 -1.50
C TYR A 99 10.76 10.16 -1.87
N PRO A 100 10.39 9.10 -1.12
CA PRO A 100 10.86 7.74 -1.41
C PRO A 100 10.26 7.21 -2.72
N GLY A 101 11.11 6.81 -3.66
CA GLY A 101 10.68 6.17 -4.91
C GLY A 101 10.15 7.11 -5.99
N ASN A 102 10.07 8.42 -5.75
CA ASN A 102 9.70 9.41 -6.78
C ASN A 102 10.58 10.67 -6.71
N CYS A 103 11.57 10.74 -7.61
CA CYS A 103 12.46 11.89 -7.75
C CYS A 103 11.77 13.19 -8.17
N SER A 104 10.54 13.14 -8.69
CA SER A 104 9.79 14.32 -9.12
C SER A 104 9.06 14.99 -7.95
N GLN A 105 9.29 14.53 -6.72
CA GLN A 105 8.64 14.99 -5.51
C GLN A 105 9.64 15.11 -4.36
N TYR A 106 9.34 16.00 -3.42
CA TYR A 106 10.02 16.13 -2.15
C TYR A 106 9.00 16.29 -1.03
N ILE A 107 9.44 16.21 0.21
CA ILE A 107 8.58 16.35 1.39
C ILE A 107 9.04 17.58 2.16
N GLN A 108 8.10 18.45 2.47
CA GLN A 108 8.28 19.57 3.38
C GLN A 108 7.82 19.15 4.78
N CYS A 109 8.78 18.98 5.69
CA CYS A 109 8.55 18.52 7.04
C CYS A 109 8.28 19.68 7.99
N ASP A 110 7.07 20.22 7.97
CA ASP A 110 6.62 21.20 8.97
C ASP A 110 5.81 20.52 10.09
N TYR A 111 5.03 21.29 10.86
CA TYR A 111 4.10 20.74 11.86
C TYR A 111 3.14 19.72 11.26
N LEU A 112 2.74 19.93 10.00
CA LEU A 112 2.03 18.96 9.18
C LEU A 112 2.87 18.71 7.92
N PRO A 113 3.41 17.50 7.71
CA PRO A 113 4.20 17.19 6.53
C PRO A 113 3.39 17.22 5.23
N PHE A 114 3.98 17.75 4.17
CA PHE A 114 3.37 17.78 2.83
C PHE A 114 4.31 17.26 1.76
N VAL A 115 3.75 16.56 0.77
CA VAL A 115 4.47 16.17 -0.45
C VAL A 115 4.34 17.29 -1.47
N MET A 116 5.47 17.75 -1.98
CA MET A 116 5.59 18.85 -2.91
C MET A 116 6.11 18.33 -4.26
N PRO A 117 5.39 18.54 -5.37
CA PRO A 117 5.87 18.16 -6.69
C PRO A 117 6.93 19.15 -7.19
N CYS A 118 7.94 18.64 -7.89
CA CYS A 118 8.81 19.47 -8.69
C CYS A 118 8.08 19.97 -9.95
N PRO A 119 8.47 21.15 -10.49
CA PRO A 119 8.01 21.60 -11.80
C PRO A 119 8.30 20.56 -12.89
N GLN A 120 7.55 20.64 -13.98
CA GLN A 120 7.67 19.72 -15.11
C GLN A 120 9.13 19.51 -15.56
N TYR A 121 9.51 18.24 -15.70
CA TYR A 121 10.85 17.79 -16.11
C TYR A 121 12.01 18.14 -15.15
N LEU A 122 11.70 18.50 -13.89
CA LEU A 122 12.69 18.69 -12.83
C LEU A 122 12.55 17.60 -11.75
N PHE A 123 13.64 17.40 -11.01
CA PHE A 123 13.79 16.40 -9.97
C PHE A 123 14.37 17.02 -8.71
N TRP A 124 14.06 16.45 -7.56
CA TRP A 124 14.59 16.90 -6.29
C TRP A 124 16.10 16.72 -6.21
N ASN A 125 16.81 17.80 -5.93
CA ASN A 125 18.24 17.83 -5.65
C ASN A 125 18.43 18.16 -4.16
N SER A 126 18.78 17.14 -3.38
CA SER A 126 18.94 17.21 -1.93
C SER A 126 20.15 18.03 -1.48
N GLN A 127 21.13 18.27 -2.36
CA GLN A 127 22.30 19.10 -2.07
C GLN A 127 21.99 20.59 -2.20
N LEU A 128 21.16 20.95 -3.18
CA LEU A 128 20.72 22.32 -3.43
C LEU A 128 19.42 22.67 -2.69
N LEU A 129 18.76 21.67 -2.10
CA LEU A 129 17.43 21.78 -1.48
C LEU A 129 16.40 22.42 -2.42
N THR A 130 16.44 22.04 -3.69
CA THR A 130 15.56 22.58 -4.73
C THR A 130 15.35 21.59 -5.87
N CYS A 131 14.44 21.89 -6.79
CA CYS A 131 14.23 21.10 -8.00
C CYS A 131 15.22 21.51 -9.09
N ASP A 132 15.94 20.54 -9.64
CA ASP A 132 16.97 20.72 -10.67
C ASP A 132 16.85 19.60 -11.73
N LYS A 133 17.73 19.62 -12.73
CA LYS A 133 17.74 18.66 -13.85
C LYS A 133 18.23 17.26 -13.45
N ILE A 134 18.71 17.08 -12.22
CA ILE A 134 19.29 15.83 -11.72
C ILE A 134 18.64 15.42 -10.40
N CYS A 135 18.41 14.11 -10.23
CA CYS A 135 17.95 13.53 -8.98
C CYS A 135 19.16 13.08 -8.15
N ILE A 136 19.47 13.81 -7.08
CA ILE A 136 20.61 13.52 -6.18
C ILE A 136 20.29 13.81 -4.72
#